data_AF-A0A2D9CF40-F1
#
_entry.id   AF-A0A2D9CF40-F1
#
_cell.length_a   1.000
_cell.length_b   1.000
_cell.length_c   1.000
_cell.angle_alpha   90.00
_cell.angle_beta   90.00
_cell.angle_gamma   90.00
#
_symmetry.space_group_name_H-M   'P 1'
#
loop_
_entity.id
_entity.type
_entity.pdbx_description
1 polymer ?
#
loop_
_entity_poly.entity_id
_entity_poly.type
_entity_poly.pdbx_seq_one_letter_code
_entity_poly.pdbx_strand_id
1 'polypeptide(L)'
;MNEHSFIKAVHRSLPSEVYRWKIHDTYTGGVPDAFYAGPAGMIFIEYKYIKEAPKRKTTNIKNTLSPLQIAWLTKMESFGHAAAAVIGVGNNVIVLESSEIWTHDIASEWYQQNLLSRKDYTVWLFNKVSGKKND
;
A
#
# COMPACT_ATOMS: atom_id res chain seq x y z
N MET A 1 0.05 -5.60 -16.25
CA MET A 1 -0.62 -5.73 -14.93
C MET A 1 -1.38 -4.44 -14.67
N ASN A 2 -2.57 -4.52 -14.05
CA ASN A 2 -3.33 -3.37 -13.55
C ASN A 2 -3.49 -3.53 -12.02
N GLU A 3 -4.06 -2.51 -11.37
CA GLU A 3 -4.24 -2.48 -9.91
C GLU A 3 -4.99 -3.71 -9.37
N HIS A 4 -6.13 -4.06 -9.98
CA HIS A 4 -6.88 -5.27 -9.59
C HIS A 4 -6.04 -6.55 -9.66
N SER A 5 -5.26 -6.72 -10.73
CA SER A 5 -4.38 -7.88 -10.91
C SER A 5 -3.22 -7.87 -9.91
N PHE A 6 -2.73 -6.68 -9.55
CA PHE A 6 -1.69 -6.49 -8.56
C PHE A 6 -2.16 -6.90 -7.16
N ILE A 7 -3.32 -6.41 -6.71
CA ILE A 7 -3.93 -6.80 -5.43
C ILE A 7 -4.15 -8.31 -5.38
N LYS A 8 -4.67 -8.90 -6.47
CA LYS A 8 -4.86 -10.35 -6.57
C LYS A 8 -3.53 -11.12 -6.43
N ALA A 9 -2.43 -10.58 -6.97
CA ALA A 9 -1.12 -11.19 -6.82
C ALA A 9 -0.63 -11.14 -5.37
N VAL A 10 -0.76 -9.99 -4.69
CA VAL A 10 -0.45 -9.82 -3.26
C VAL A 10 -1.26 -10.80 -2.42
N HIS A 11 -2.56 -10.90 -2.66
CA HIS A 11 -3.45 -11.81 -1.94
C HIS A 11 -3.05 -13.27 -2.11
N ARG A 12 -2.52 -13.68 -3.27
CA ARG A 12 -2.08 -15.05 -3.50
C ARG A 12 -0.78 -15.39 -2.78
N SER A 13 0.09 -14.41 -2.56
CA SER A 13 1.38 -14.60 -1.89
C SER A 13 1.30 -14.58 -0.36
N LEU A 14 0.24 -14.03 0.23
CA LEU A 14 0.12 -13.96 1.69
C LEU A 14 -0.24 -15.32 2.30
N PRO A 15 0.40 -15.74 3.42
CA PRO A 15 0.03 -16.94 4.17
C PRO A 15 -1.45 -16.95 4.56
N SER A 16 -2.12 -18.10 4.55
CA SER A 16 -3.57 -18.21 4.80
C SER A 16 -4.04 -17.65 6.16
N GLU A 17 -3.14 -17.59 7.15
CA GLU A 17 -3.41 -17.02 8.48
C GLU A 17 -3.68 -15.50 8.47
N VAL A 18 -3.24 -14.78 7.43
CA VAL A 18 -3.57 -13.36 7.28
C VAL A 18 -4.99 -13.23 6.75
N TYR A 19 -5.87 -12.64 7.56
CA TYR A 19 -7.19 -12.21 7.11
C TYR A 19 -7.00 -11.12 6.04
N ARG A 20 -7.70 -11.26 4.91
CA ARG A 20 -7.61 -10.31 3.80
C ARG A 20 -8.99 -10.06 3.21
N TRP A 21 -9.32 -8.81 3.04
CA TRP A 21 -10.57 -8.37 2.43
C TRP A 21 -10.24 -7.37 1.31
N LYS A 22 -10.67 -7.69 0.09
CA LYS A 22 -10.66 -6.73 -1.02
C LYS A 22 -11.99 -5.96 -0.95
N ILE A 23 -11.89 -4.65 -0.84
CA ILE A 23 -13.04 -3.77 -0.67
C ILE A 23 -13.43 -3.20 -2.03
N HIS A 24 -14.73 -3.07 -2.24
CA HIS A 24 -15.31 -2.31 -3.32
C HIS A 24 -16.61 -1.72 -2.80
N ASP A 25 -16.59 -0.42 -2.49
CA ASP A 25 -17.73 0.30 -1.96
C ASP A 25 -18.28 1.25 -3.03
N THR A 26 -19.54 1.04 -3.42
CA THR A 26 -20.22 1.83 -4.46
C THR A 26 -20.95 3.05 -3.89
N TYR A 27 -21.03 3.17 -2.57
CA TYR A 27 -21.81 4.19 -1.87
C TYR A 27 -20.93 5.24 -1.19
N THR A 28 -19.74 4.84 -0.72
CA THR A 28 -18.78 5.74 -0.08
C THR A 28 -17.54 5.88 -0.94
N GLY A 29 -17.29 7.11 -1.42
CA GLY A 29 -16.07 7.42 -2.15
C GLY A 29 -14.83 7.43 -1.24
N GLY A 30 -13.71 6.92 -1.77
CA GLY A 30 -12.41 6.99 -1.11
C GLY A 30 -12.10 5.89 -0.09
N VAL A 31 -12.99 4.91 0.07
CA VAL A 31 -12.70 3.72 0.89
C VAL A 31 -11.51 2.96 0.28
N PRO A 32 -10.52 2.54 1.09
CA PRO A 32 -9.34 1.84 0.59
C PRO A 32 -9.66 0.54 -0.12
N ASP A 33 -8.82 0.16 -1.07
CA ASP A 33 -8.95 -1.09 -1.84
C ASP A 33 -8.90 -2.37 -1.01
N ALA A 34 -8.20 -2.38 0.12
CA ALA A 34 -7.99 -3.59 0.89
C ALA A 34 -7.86 -3.37 2.41
N PHE A 35 -8.18 -4.42 3.14
CA PHE A 35 -8.00 -4.54 4.57
C PHE A 35 -7.29 -5.87 4.88
N TYR A 36 -6.29 -5.80 5.76
CA TYR A 36 -5.55 -6.96 6.25
C TYR A 36 -5.56 -6.98 7.77
N ALA A 37 -5.66 -8.17 8.36
CA ALA A 37 -5.61 -8.33 9.81
C ALA A 37 -4.98 -9.66 10.24
N GLY A 38 -4.43 -9.64 11.44
CA GLY A 38 -3.83 -10.79 12.11
C GLY A 38 -3.69 -10.53 13.62
N PRO A 39 -3.06 -11.45 14.37
CA PRO A 39 -2.99 -11.37 15.82
C PRO A 39 -2.34 -10.11 16.40
N ALA A 40 -1.48 -9.42 15.65
CA ALA A 40 -0.80 -8.22 16.13
C ALA A 40 -1.48 -6.91 15.74
N GLY A 41 -2.42 -6.95 14.80
CA GLY A 41 -3.12 -5.76 14.37
C GLY A 41 -3.76 -5.87 13.01
N MET A 42 -4.16 -4.72 12.50
CA MET A 42 -4.85 -4.56 11.24
C MET A 42 -4.31 -3.35 10.48
N ILE A 43 -4.47 -3.36 9.16
CA ILE A 43 -4.09 -2.25 8.30
C ILE A 43 -5.05 -2.12 7.12
N PHE A 44 -5.41 -0.88 6.81
CA PHE A 44 -6.08 -0.53 5.55
C PHE A 44 -5.05 -0.11 4.50
N ILE A 45 -5.22 -0.59 3.28
CA ILE A 45 -4.31 -0.26 2.18
C ILE A 45 -5.08 0.21 0.98
N GLU A 46 -4.75 1.41 0.52
CA GLU A 46 -5.12 1.91 -0.80
C GLU A 46 -3.99 1.56 -1.78
N TYR A 47 -4.31 0.88 -2.87
CA TYR A 47 -3.33 0.52 -3.89
C TYR A 47 -3.37 1.51 -5.04
N LYS A 48 -2.19 1.76 -5.60
CA LYS A 48 -2.00 2.44 -6.88
C LYS A 48 -1.02 1.63 -7.71
N TYR A 49 -1.10 1.74 -9.02
CA TYR A 49 -0.20 1.03 -9.91
C TYR A 49 0.27 1.89 -11.08
N ILE A 50 1.59 2.02 -11.22
CA ILE A 50 2.21 2.57 -12.41
C ILE A 50 2.97 1.47 -13.15
N LYS A 51 2.80 1.42 -14.48
CA LYS A 51 3.31 0.32 -15.30
C LYS A 51 4.83 0.26 -15.29
N GLU A 52 5.47 1.42 -15.38
CA GLU A 52 6.92 1.59 -15.49
C GLU A 52 7.36 2.73 -14.59
N ALA A 53 8.56 2.61 -14.02
CA ALA A 53 9.19 3.69 -13.28
C ALA A 53 9.49 4.88 -14.21
N PRO A 54 9.58 6.11 -13.68
CA PRO A 54 9.98 7.26 -14.49
C PRO A 54 11.32 7.02 -15.19
N LYS A 55 11.39 7.31 -16.50
CA LYS A 55 12.62 7.11 -17.30
C LYS A 55 13.77 7.98 -16.79
N ARG A 56 13.46 9.17 -16.26
CA ARG A 56 14.44 10.06 -15.64
C ARG A 56 14.48 9.80 -14.14
N LYS A 57 15.68 9.55 -13.63
CA LYS A 57 15.94 9.29 -12.20
C LYS A 57 15.63 10.48 -11.28
N THR A 58 15.29 11.65 -11.81
CA THR A 58 14.94 12.87 -11.05
C THR A 58 13.45 13.21 -11.12
N THR A 59 12.65 12.42 -11.84
CA THR A 59 11.21 12.66 -11.95
C THR A 59 10.48 12.07 -10.75
N ASN A 60 9.82 12.94 -9.99
CA ASN A 60 8.99 12.54 -8.85
C ASN A 60 7.86 11.59 -9.30
N ILE A 61 7.55 10.62 -8.45
CA ILE A 61 6.41 9.73 -8.63
C ILE A 61 5.20 10.38 -7.94
N LYS A 62 4.17 10.68 -8.71
CA LYS A 62 2.88 11.09 -8.15
C LYS A 62 2.21 9.88 -7.51
N ASN A 63 1.75 10.02 -6.28
CA ASN A 63 1.04 8.94 -5.59
C ASN A 63 -0.37 8.69 -6.15
N THR A 64 -0.91 9.63 -6.94
CA THR A 64 -2.22 9.57 -7.63
C THR A 64 -3.43 9.29 -6.73
N LEU A 65 -3.31 9.46 -5.41
CA LEU A 65 -4.43 9.37 -4.49
C LEU A 65 -5.45 10.48 -4.75
N SER A 66 -6.73 10.13 -4.73
CA SER A 66 -7.79 11.14 -4.78
C SER A 66 -7.92 11.87 -3.42
N PRO A 67 -8.49 13.08 -3.40
CA PRO A 67 -8.71 13.80 -2.14
C PRO A 67 -9.50 13.02 -1.09
N LEU A 68 -10.50 12.22 -1.52
CA LEU A 68 -11.28 11.39 -0.60
C LEU A 68 -10.47 10.22 -0.02
N GLN A 69 -9.56 9.64 -0.81
CA GLN A 69 -8.67 8.58 -0.32
C GLN A 69 -7.69 9.12 0.71
N ILE A 70 -7.08 10.28 0.44
CA ILE A 70 -6.22 10.98 1.41
C ILE A 70 -7.00 11.25 2.69
N ALA A 71 -8.19 11.84 2.58
CA ALA A 71 -9.02 12.14 3.75
C ALA A 71 -9.37 10.88 4.56
N TRP A 72 -9.68 9.77 3.90
CA TRP A 72 -9.99 8.52 4.57
C TRP A 72 -8.79 7.95 5.32
N LEU A 73 -7.63 7.83 4.65
CA LEU A 73 -6.40 7.28 5.23
C LEU A 73 -5.93 8.13 6.43
N THR A 74 -5.87 9.46 6.25
CA THR A 74 -5.47 10.39 7.30
C THR A 74 -6.45 10.38 8.48
N LYS A 75 -7.75 10.15 8.24
CA LYS A 75 -8.74 10.01 9.32
C LYS A 75 -8.55 8.73 10.13
N MET A 76 -8.22 7.61 9.50
CA MET A 76 -7.91 6.39 10.25
C MET A 76 -6.62 6.50 11.04
N GLU A 77 -5.58 7.10 10.45
CA GLU A 77 -4.34 7.39 11.13
C GLU A 77 -4.56 8.28 12.37
N SER A 78 -5.40 9.32 12.27
CA SER A 78 -5.72 10.19 13.41
C SER A 78 -6.52 9.49 14.52
N PHE A 79 -7.17 8.36 14.22
CA PHE A 79 -7.80 7.48 15.21
C PHE A 79 -6.83 6.44 15.79
N GLY A 80 -5.55 6.46 15.40
CA GLY A 80 -4.55 5.48 15.83
C GLY A 80 -4.62 4.14 15.09
N HIS A 81 -5.31 4.08 13.95
CA HIS A 81 -5.37 2.89 13.12
C HIS A 81 -4.33 2.94 12.00
N ALA A 82 -3.69 1.79 11.72
CA ALA A 82 -2.73 1.73 10.64
C ALA A 82 -3.43 1.83 9.27
N ALA A 83 -2.90 2.71 8.44
CA ALA A 83 -3.29 2.89 7.05
C ALA A 83 -2.03 3.05 6.20
N ALA A 84 -2.09 2.68 4.93
CA ALA A 84 -1.01 2.92 3.99
C ALA A 84 -1.52 3.14 2.58
N ALA A 85 -0.75 3.89 1.79
CA ALA A 85 -0.84 3.89 0.34
C ALA A 85 0.30 3.04 -0.23
N VAL A 86 -0.01 2.12 -1.14
CA VAL A 86 0.99 1.25 -1.75
C VAL A 86 0.99 1.43 -3.26
N ILE A 87 2.14 1.85 -3.80
CA ILE A 87 2.30 2.08 -5.23
C ILE A 87 3.10 0.92 -5.82
N GLY A 88 2.45 0.09 -6.62
CA GLY A 88 3.11 -0.91 -7.44
C GLY A 88 3.82 -0.27 -8.65
N VAL A 89 5.07 -0.67 -8.88
CA VAL A 89 5.90 -0.25 -10.02
C VAL A 89 6.54 -1.49 -10.65
N GLY A 90 5.94 -1.99 -11.74
CA GLY A 90 6.36 -3.27 -12.32
C GLY A 90 6.21 -4.43 -11.34
N ASN A 91 7.33 -5.02 -10.89
CA ASN A 91 7.35 -6.08 -9.86
C ASN A 91 7.78 -5.59 -8.46
N ASN A 92 7.98 -4.29 -8.32
CA ASN A 92 8.37 -3.65 -7.08
C ASN A 92 7.21 -2.83 -6.52
N VAL A 93 7.37 -2.35 -5.29
CA VAL A 93 6.39 -1.53 -4.61
C VAL A 93 7.06 -0.46 -3.77
N ILE A 94 6.29 0.57 -3.48
CA ILE A 94 6.62 1.59 -2.48
C ILE A 94 5.49 1.58 -1.46
N VAL A 95 5.83 1.61 -0.18
CA VAL A 95 4.86 1.71 0.91
C VAL A 95 4.96 3.10 1.53
N LEU A 96 3.85 3.81 1.61
CA LEU A 96 3.73 5.11 2.28
C LEU A 96 2.90 4.86 3.55
N GLU A 97 3.54 4.90 4.72
CA GLU A 97 2.95 4.46 6.01
C GLU A 97 2.41 5.59 6.90
N SER A 98 2.50 6.86 6.48
CA SER A 98 1.93 7.97 7.23
C SER A 98 1.44 9.11 6.33
N SER A 99 0.56 9.97 6.87
CA SER A 99 0.07 11.14 6.15
C SER A 99 1.15 12.15 5.84
N GLU A 100 2.27 12.14 6.57
CA GLU A 100 3.46 12.92 6.23
C GLU A 100 4.02 12.52 4.85
N ILE A 101 3.84 11.26 4.44
CA ILE A 101 4.39 10.73 3.20
C ILE A 101 3.33 10.73 2.08
N TRP A 102 2.14 10.16 2.30
CA TRP A 102 1.16 9.99 1.21
C TRP A 102 0.45 11.28 0.77
N THR A 103 0.69 12.40 1.44
CA THR A 103 0.19 13.72 1.02
C THR A 103 1.13 14.45 0.07
N HIS A 104 2.32 13.91 -0.18
CA HIS A 104 3.35 14.52 -1.02
C HIS A 104 3.67 13.67 -2.26
N ASP A 105 4.20 14.33 -3.29
CA ASP A 105 4.84 13.66 -4.40
C ASP A 105 6.14 12.98 -3.92
N ILE A 106 6.39 11.77 -4.41
CA ILE A 106 7.53 10.96 -3.96
C ILE A 106 8.77 11.37 -4.75
N ALA A 107 9.74 11.95 -4.04
CA ALA A 107 11.05 12.26 -4.60
C ALA A 107 11.71 11.00 -5.15
N SER A 108 12.35 11.10 -6.32
CA SER A 108 12.94 9.92 -6.97
C SER A 108 14.04 9.26 -6.15
N GLU A 109 14.80 10.03 -5.37
CA GLU A 109 15.82 9.49 -4.47
C GLU A 109 15.20 8.65 -3.35
N TRP A 110 14.17 9.17 -2.70
CA TRP A 110 13.42 8.45 -1.68
C TRP A 110 12.78 7.19 -2.25
N TYR A 111 12.23 7.25 -3.47
CA TYR A 111 11.73 6.09 -4.19
C TYR A 111 12.77 4.97 -4.29
N GLN A 112 14.00 5.28 -4.72
CA GLN A 112 15.04 4.28 -4.91
C GLN A 112 15.47 3.65 -3.58
N GLN A 113 15.49 4.42 -2.49
CA GLN A 113 15.88 3.95 -1.15
C GLN A 113 14.80 3.08 -0.49
N ASN A 114 13.52 3.30 -0.81
CA ASN A 114 12.38 2.64 -0.17
C ASN A 114 11.67 1.63 -1.07
N LEU A 115 12.30 1.26 -2.19
CA LEU A 115 11.74 0.32 -3.15
C LEU A 115 11.83 -1.11 -2.60
N LEU A 116 10.68 -1.76 -2.44
CA LEU A 116 10.60 -3.17 -2.05
C LEU A 116 10.29 -4.03 -3.27
N SER A 117 10.82 -5.26 -3.32
CA SER A 117 10.26 -6.26 -4.23
C SER A 117 8.85 -6.65 -3.78
N ARG A 118 8.00 -7.16 -4.68
CA ARG A 118 6.68 -7.69 -4.27
C ARG A 118 6.79 -8.78 -3.21
N LYS A 119 7.89 -9.56 -3.21
CA LYS A 119 8.15 -10.58 -2.20
C LYS A 119 8.38 -9.92 -0.84
N ASP A 120 9.29 -8.96 -0.76
CA ASP A 120 9.63 -8.27 0.49
C ASP A 120 8.44 -7.49 1.03
N TYR A 121 7.62 -6.92 0.14
CA TYR A 121 6.35 -6.31 0.52
C TYR A 121 5.39 -7.27 1.21
N THR A 122 5.26 -8.50 0.69
CA THR A 122 4.35 -9.48 1.31
C THR A 122 4.87 -9.94 2.66
N VAL A 123 6.19 -9.97 2.86
CA VAL A 123 6.84 -10.21 4.15
C VAL A 123 6.59 -9.03 5.10
N TRP A 124 6.77 -7.79 4.63
CA TRP A 124 6.46 -6.59 5.40
C TRP A 124 4.99 -6.58 5.86
N LEU A 125 4.05 -6.86 4.94
CA LEU A 125 2.62 -6.87 5.23
C LEU A 125 2.26 -7.97 6.22
N PHE A 126 2.83 -9.16 6.06
CA PHE A 126 2.68 -10.26 7.03
C PHE A 126 3.20 -9.82 8.41
N ASN A 127 4.44 -9.32 8.50
CA ASN A 127 5.02 -8.90 9.78
C ASN A 127 4.18 -7.80 10.45
N LYS A 128 3.61 -6.88 9.66
CA LYS A 128 2.76 -5.77 10.14
C LYS A 128 1.52 -6.25 10.89
N VAL A 129 0.90 -7.35 10.44
CA VAL A 129 -0.38 -7.84 11.00
C VAL A 129 -0.25 -9.09 11.87
N SER A 130 0.81 -9.87 11.68
CA SER A 130 0.99 -11.16 12.36
C SER A 130 1.72 -11.04 13.70
N GLY A 131 2.59 -10.04 13.87
CA GLY A 131 3.46 -9.90 15.06
C GLY A 131 4.58 -10.94 15.15
N LYS A 132 4.69 -11.79 14.13
CA LYS A 132 5.81 -12.71 13.91
C LYS A 132 6.76 -12.06 12.91
N LYS A 133 8.07 -12.24 13.09
CA LYS A 133 9.02 -12.01 12.00
C LYS A 133 8.99 -13.27 11.12
N ASN A 134 8.66 -13.11 9.83
CA ASN A 134 8.94 -14.13 8.84
C ASN A 134 10.45 -14.07 8.55
N ASP A 135 11.21 -14.97 9.17
CA ASP A 135 12.63 -15.21 8.88
C ASP A 135 12.79 -15.98 7.55
#